data_AF-A0A9E6Y2A4-F1
#
_entry.id   AF-A0A9E6Y2A4-F1
#
_cell.length_a   1.000
_cell.length_b   1.000
_cell.length_c   1.000
_cell.angle_alpha   90.00
_cell.angle_beta   90.00
_cell.angle_gamma   90.00
#
_symmetry.space_group_name_H-M   'P 1'
#
loop_
_entity.id
_entity.type
_entity.pdbx_description
1 polymer ?
#
loop_
_entity_poly.entity_id
_entity_poly.type
_entity_poly.pdbx_seq_one_letter_code
_entity_poly.pdbx_strand_id
1 'polypeptide(L)'
;MRKTLLALAGATALCASTGTALATGSSGHGPDHPPGKDRPNAAQTCKAQRTELGVAAFRQLYGTNANKANAFARCVAKTKAMTQQEREDVSNAARACRDEWKADAAAFAQKYGTNANKRNAFGKCVSAKRTT
;
A
#
# COMPACT_ATOMS: atom_id res chain seq x y z
N MET A 1 -9.04 -8.32 40.08
CA MET A 1 -10.40 -8.83 40.33
C MET A 1 -10.86 -9.56 39.08
N ARG A 2 -11.11 -10.87 39.19
CA ARG A 2 -11.62 -11.73 38.11
C ARG A 2 -13.14 -11.70 38.15
N LYS A 3 -13.79 -11.63 36.98
CA LYS A 3 -14.96 -12.44 36.55
C LYS A 3 -15.96 -11.60 35.74
N THR A 4 -16.06 -11.94 34.46
CA THR A 4 -17.38 -12.27 33.89
C THR A 4 -17.19 -13.32 32.79
N LEU A 5 -17.56 -14.55 33.12
CA LEU A 5 -17.95 -15.59 32.17
C LEU A 5 -19.40 -15.31 31.77
N LEU A 6 -19.74 -15.44 30.49
CA LEU A 6 -21.01 -16.02 30.05
C LEU A 6 -20.80 -16.62 28.65
N ALA A 7 -20.98 -17.94 28.57
CA ALA A 7 -21.07 -18.72 27.34
C ALA A 7 -22.53 -18.78 26.89
N LEU A 8 -22.77 -18.90 25.57
CA LEU A 8 -23.95 -19.51 24.90
C LEU A 8 -23.57 -19.55 23.39
N ALA A 9 -23.17 -20.69 22.83
CA ALA A 9 -24.02 -21.74 22.25
C ALA A 9 -24.95 -21.21 21.13
N GLY A 10 -24.69 -21.61 19.89
CA GLY A 10 -25.55 -21.31 18.74
C GLY A 10 -25.01 -21.86 17.43
N ALA A 11 -25.15 -23.17 17.22
CA ALA A 11 -24.93 -23.82 15.95
C ALA A 11 -26.13 -23.58 15.01
N THR A 12 -25.88 -23.07 13.81
CA THR A 12 -26.77 -23.15 12.65
C THR A 12 -25.88 -23.36 11.42
N ALA A 13 -25.74 -24.61 10.96
CA ALA A 13 -26.63 -25.27 10.01
C ALA A 13 -26.30 -24.91 8.55
N LEU A 14 -25.55 -25.82 7.94
CA LEU A 14 -25.58 -26.28 6.56
C LEU A 14 -26.51 -25.53 5.58
N CYS A 15 -25.91 -24.90 4.58
CA CYS A 15 -26.46 -24.88 3.23
C CYS A 15 -25.39 -25.44 2.29
N ALA A 16 -25.45 -26.75 2.04
CA ALA A 16 -24.81 -27.37 0.90
C ALA A 16 -25.64 -27.01 -0.34
N SER A 17 -25.17 -26.06 -1.16
CA SER A 17 -25.70 -25.86 -2.51
C SER A 17 -24.97 -26.80 -3.45
N THR A 18 -25.68 -27.87 -3.82
CA THR A 18 -25.38 -28.78 -4.92
C THR A 18 -25.03 -28.01 -6.19
N GLY A 19 -23.98 -28.47 -6.86
CA GLY A 19 -23.41 -27.83 -8.03
C GLY A 19 -24.35 -27.76 -9.23
N THR A 20 -24.10 -26.75 -10.05
CA THR A 20 -24.42 -26.77 -11.47
C THR A 20 -23.10 -26.62 -12.20
N ALA A 21 -22.59 -27.74 -12.71
CA ALA A 21 -21.53 -27.74 -13.70
C ALA A 21 -22.10 -27.21 -15.01
N LEU A 22 -21.73 -25.99 -15.38
CA LEU A 22 -21.84 -25.48 -16.75
C LEU A 22 -20.43 -25.51 -17.34
N ALA A 23 -20.09 -26.66 -17.94
CA ALA A 23 -18.99 -26.75 -18.88
C ALA A 23 -19.43 -26.08 -20.20
N THR A 24 -19.06 -24.81 -20.38
CA THR A 24 -19.04 -24.18 -21.71
C THR A 24 -17.59 -23.88 -22.07
N GLY A 25 -17.06 -24.69 -22.97
CA GLY A 25 -16.09 -24.31 -23.99
C GLY A 25 -14.88 -23.47 -23.57
N SER A 26 -13.73 -24.15 -23.48
CA SER A 26 -12.49 -23.55 -23.96
C SER A 26 -12.70 -23.08 -25.40
N SER A 27 -12.64 -21.77 -25.60
CA SER A 27 -12.24 -21.19 -26.88
C SER A 27 -11.10 -20.25 -26.57
N GLY A 28 -9.88 -20.74 -26.83
CA GLY A 28 -8.77 -19.84 -27.11
C GLY A 28 -9.14 -18.91 -28.26
N HIS A 29 -8.44 -17.78 -28.34
CA HIS A 29 -8.11 -16.94 -29.50
C HIS A 29 -7.82 -15.55 -28.94
N GLY A 30 -6.54 -15.30 -28.61
CA GLY A 30 -6.08 -13.93 -28.44
C GLY A 30 -6.03 -13.23 -29.80
N PRO A 31 -6.40 -11.95 -29.86
CA PRO A 31 -5.62 -10.96 -30.56
C PRO A 31 -4.85 -10.18 -29.50
N ASP A 32 -3.53 -10.10 -29.70
CA ASP A 32 -2.69 -8.95 -29.34
C ASP A 32 -3.40 -7.86 -28.51
N HIS A 33 -3.59 -8.11 -27.21
CA HIS A 33 -3.92 -7.05 -26.27
C HIS A 33 -2.57 -6.58 -25.75
N PRO A 34 -2.11 -5.34 -26.01
CA PRO A 34 -0.87 -4.86 -25.42
C PRO A 34 -1.03 -5.00 -23.90
N PRO A 35 -0.20 -5.78 -23.20
CA PRO A 35 -0.42 -6.10 -21.79
C PRO A 35 -0.37 -4.80 -21.00
N GLY A 36 -1.52 -4.24 -20.60
CA GLY A 36 -1.48 -2.96 -19.91
C GLY A 36 -2.77 -2.15 -19.69
N LYS A 37 -3.97 -2.59 -20.13
CA LYS A 37 -5.19 -1.78 -19.89
C LYS A 37 -5.99 -2.18 -18.65
N ASP A 38 -5.86 -3.41 -18.17
CA ASP A 38 -6.73 -3.94 -17.10
C ASP A 38 -6.08 -3.92 -15.72
N ARG A 39 -4.76 -3.69 -15.63
CA ARG A 39 -4.02 -3.48 -14.37
C ARG A 39 -3.58 -2.03 -14.28
N PRO A 40 -3.75 -1.34 -13.12
CA PRO A 40 -3.28 0.02 -12.97
C PRO A 40 -1.78 0.06 -13.26
N ASN A 41 -1.40 0.85 -14.26
CA ASN A 41 0.01 1.07 -14.57
C ASN A 41 0.69 1.80 -13.40
N ALA A 42 2.02 1.82 -13.39
CA ALA A 42 2.80 2.43 -12.30
C ALA A 42 2.39 3.89 -12.01
N ALA A 43 1.99 4.66 -13.02
CA ALA A 43 1.53 6.03 -12.84
C ALA A 43 0.17 6.11 -12.15
N GLN A 44 -0.77 5.22 -12.49
CA GLN A 44 -2.08 5.13 -11.82
C GLN A 44 -1.92 4.72 -10.36
N THR A 45 -1.05 3.74 -10.05
CA THR A 45 -0.72 3.38 -8.67
C THR A 45 -0.16 4.59 -7.91
N CYS A 46 0.80 5.30 -8.49
CA CYS A 46 1.38 6.49 -7.86
C CYS A 46 0.36 7.63 -7.69
N LYS A 47 -0.62 7.76 -8.59
CA LYS A 47 -1.71 8.73 -8.47
C LYS A 47 -2.62 8.37 -7.30
N ALA A 48 -3.04 7.11 -7.20
CA ALA A 48 -3.87 6.62 -6.09
C ALA A 48 -3.15 6.81 -4.75
N GLN A 49 -1.89 6.39 -4.67
CA GLN A 49 -1.09 6.52 -3.45
C GLN A 49 -0.88 8.00 -3.05
N ARG A 50 -0.69 8.90 -4.03
CA ARG A 50 -0.60 10.35 -3.75
C ARG A 50 -1.90 10.91 -3.18
N THR A 51 -3.05 10.47 -3.68
CA THR A 51 -4.37 10.86 -3.16
C THR A 51 -4.57 10.35 -1.75
N GLU A 52 -4.21 9.08 -1.48
CA GLU A 52 -4.40 8.45 -0.18
C GLU A 52 -3.51 9.03 0.93
N LEU A 53 -2.23 9.25 0.61
CA LEU A 53 -1.25 9.80 1.56
C LEU A 53 -1.39 11.33 1.71
N GLY A 54 -1.86 12.01 0.66
CA GLY A 54 -1.80 13.45 0.52
C GLY A 54 -0.45 13.93 -0.04
N VAL A 55 -0.45 15.11 -0.65
CA VAL A 55 0.70 15.66 -1.39
C VAL A 55 1.94 15.83 -0.50
N ALA A 56 1.76 16.28 0.74
CA ALA A 56 2.86 16.50 1.67
C ALA A 56 3.59 15.18 2.01
N ALA A 57 2.87 14.19 2.49
CA ALA A 57 3.43 12.88 2.84
C ALA A 57 4.04 12.17 1.61
N PHE A 58 3.36 12.24 0.46
CA PHE A 58 3.89 11.69 -0.80
C PHE A 58 5.23 12.33 -1.21
N ARG A 59 5.36 13.66 -1.07
CA ARG A 59 6.62 14.38 -1.32
C ARG A 59 7.68 14.05 -0.27
N GLN A 60 7.31 13.78 0.98
CA GLN A 60 8.26 13.30 1.98
C GLN A 60 8.78 11.89 1.63
N LEU A 61 7.92 10.99 1.15
CA LEU A 61 8.27 9.62 0.79
C LEU A 61 9.17 9.54 -0.45
N TYR A 62 8.81 10.22 -1.54
CA TYR A 62 9.49 10.05 -2.84
C TYR A 62 10.37 11.22 -3.27
N GLY A 63 10.18 12.41 -2.70
CA GLY A 63 10.89 13.62 -3.12
C GLY A 63 12.28 13.72 -2.50
N THR A 64 13.31 13.80 -3.35
CA THR A 64 14.72 13.87 -2.93
C THR A 64 15.36 15.23 -3.21
N ASN A 65 14.88 15.99 -4.20
CA ASN A 65 15.43 17.31 -4.52
C ASN A 65 14.97 18.36 -3.50
N ALA A 66 15.60 19.55 -3.50
CA ALA A 66 15.29 20.66 -2.59
C ALA A 66 13.77 20.90 -2.48
N ASN A 67 13.12 21.04 -3.64
CA ASN A 67 11.68 21.28 -3.78
C ASN A 67 10.82 20.01 -3.84
N LYS A 68 11.39 18.80 -3.74
CA LYS A 68 10.63 17.52 -3.77
C LYS A 68 9.69 17.35 -4.98
N ALA A 69 9.91 18.08 -6.08
CA ALA A 69 9.07 18.04 -7.27
C ALA A 69 9.23 16.72 -8.05
N ASN A 70 10.37 16.05 -7.90
CA ASN A 70 10.67 14.77 -8.52
C ASN A 70 9.95 13.58 -7.87
N ALA A 71 9.12 13.80 -6.85
CA ALA A 71 8.43 12.75 -6.10
C ALA A 71 7.60 11.82 -7.01
N PHE A 72 6.83 12.38 -7.95
CA PHE A 72 5.98 11.55 -8.80
C PHE A 72 6.79 10.68 -9.76
N ALA A 73 7.77 11.25 -10.44
CA ALA A 73 8.67 10.50 -11.33
C ALA A 73 9.45 9.40 -10.57
N ARG A 74 9.86 9.68 -9.32
CA ARG A 74 10.53 8.69 -8.45
C ARG A 74 9.60 7.57 -8.00
N CYS A 75 8.34 7.88 -7.70
CA CYS A 75 7.33 6.87 -7.43
C CYS A 75 7.20 5.95 -8.64
N VAL A 76 6.93 6.50 -9.82
CA VAL A 76 6.74 5.71 -11.05
C VAL A 76 7.96 4.82 -11.35
N ALA A 77 9.17 5.35 -11.19
CA ALA A 77 10.41 4.58 -11.39
C ALA A 77 10.53 3.39 -10.42
N LYS A 78 10.19 3.57 -9.13
CA LYS A 78 10.21 2.49 -8.13
C LYS A 78 9.10 1.47 -8.39
N THR A 79 7.89 1.96 -8.64
CA THR A 79 6.70 1.14 -8.86
C THR A 79 6.83 0.23 -10.09
N LYS A 80 7.57 0.65 -11.12
CA LYS A 80 7.91 -0.17 -12.30
C LYS A 80 8.81 -1.37 -11.96
N ALA A 81 9.69 -1.23 -10.97
CA ALA A 81 10.62 -2.29 -10.55
C ALA A 81 10.04 -3.21 -9.47
N MET A 82 8.88 -2.87 -8.91
CA MET A 82 8.23 -3.62 -7.83
C MET A 82 7.24 -4.64 -8.36
N THR A 83 7.02 -5.71 -7.62
CA THR A 83 5.86 -6.60 -7.78
C THR A 83 4.57 -5.96 -7.25
N GLN A 84 3.40 -6.55 -7.53
CA GLN A 84 2.15 -6.07 -6.92
C GLN A 84 2.20 -6.12 -5.40
N GLN A 85 2.72 -7.21 -4.84
CA GLN A 85 2.82 -7.39 -3.40
C GLN A 85 3.65 -6.29 -2.74
N GLU A 86 4.82 -5.98 -3.31
CA GLU A 86 5.66 -4.88 -2.80
C GLU A 86 4.97 -3.51 -2.91
N ARG A 87 4.15 -3.29 -3.94
CA ARG A 87 3.38 -2.03 -4.08
C ARG A 87 2.34 -1.89 -2.98
N GLU A 88 1.64 -2.97 -2.65
CA GLU A 88 0.67 -2.97 -1.55
C GLU A 88 1.36 -2.81 -0.20
N ASP A 89 2.46 -3.50 0.02
CA ASP A 89 3.28 -3.41 1.22
C ASP A 89 3.83 -1.99 1.44
N VAL A 90 4.35 -1.35 0.38
CA VAL A 90 4.72 0.08 0.39
C VAL A 90 3.54 0.98 0.73
N SER A 91 2.36 0.70 0.18
CA SER A 91 1.17 1.53 0.41
C SER A 91 0.70 1.42 1.86
N ASN A 92 0.59 0.20 2.40
CA ASN A 92 0.22 -0.06 3.79
C ASN A 92 1.22 0.56 4.77
N ALA A 93 2.52 0.34 4.54
CA ALA A 93 3.57 0.96 5.33
C ALA A 93 3.51 2.50 5.27
N ALA A 94 3.27 3.07 4.09
CA ALA A 94 3.17 4.51 3.91
C ALA A 94 1.94 5.11 4.62
N ARG A 95 0.81 4.41 4.65
CA ARG A 95 -0.39 4.83 5.41
C ARG A 95 -0.09 4.87 6.91
N ALA A 96 0.50 3.81 7.45
CA ALA A 96 0.88 3.78 8.87
C ALA A 96 1.89 4.90 9.22
N CYS A 97 2.92 5.08 8.38
CA CYS A 97 3.88 6.17 8.56
C CYS A 97 3.24 7.55 8.45
N ARG A 98 2.24 7.72 7.58
CA ARG A 98 1.51 8.97 7.43
C ARG A 98 0.70 9.27 8.70
N ASP A 99 0.04 8.29 9.28
CA ASP A 99 -0.72 8.49 10.52
C ASP A 99 0.19 8.80 11.72
N GLU A 100 1.32 8.09 11.88
CA GLU A 100 2.33 8.44 12.89
C GLU A 100 2.89 9.85 12.68
N TRP A 101 3.18 10.24 11.43
CA TRP A 101 3.69 11.57 11.11
C TRP A 101 2.67 12.68 11.35
N LYS A 102 1.38 12.40 11.10
CA LYS A 102 0.29 13.36 11.38
C LYS A 102 0.02 13.50 12.88
N ALA A 103 0.23 12.45 13.66
CA ALA A 103 0.07 12.51 15.11
C ALA A 103 1.15 13.40 15.74
N ASP A 104 2.42 13.21 15.39
CA ASP A 104 3.51 14.08 15.84
C ASP A 104 4.68 14.09 14.85
N ALA A 105 4.76 15.14 14.03
CA ALA A 105 5.78 15.26 13.00
C ALA A 105 7.20 15.40 13.59
N ALA A 106 7.34 15.99 14.78
CA ALA A 106 8.63 16.23 15.41
C ALA A 106 9.17 14.92 16.00
N ALA A 107 8.38 14.22 16.81
CA ALA A 107 8.70 12.91 17.35
C ALA A 107 8.93 11.88 16.23
N PHE A 108 8.14 11.93 15.16
CA PHE A 108 8.36 11.09 13.98
C PHE A 108 9.73 11.34 13.33
N ALA A 109 10.10 12.61 13.15
CA ALA A 109 11.42 12.98 12.61
C ALA A 109 12.56 12.57 13.54
N GLN A 110 12.36 12.60 14.87
CA GLN A 110 13.32 12.12 15.85
C GLN A 110 13.47 10.59 15.80
N LYS A 111 12.36 9.86 15.67
CA LYS A 111 12.31 8.39 15.65
C LYS A 111 12.92 7.79 14.39
N TYR A 112 12.61 8.36 13.21
CA TYR A 112 12.99 7.78 11.92
C TYR A 112 14.06 8.58 11.16
N GLY A 113 14.27 9.85 11.49
CA GLY A 113 15.19 10.73 10.78
C GLY A 113 16.64 10.51 11.23
N THR A 114 17.50 10.12 10.30
CA THR A 114 18.92 9.82 10.60
C THR A 114 19.90 10.83 10.00
N ASN A 115 19.46 11.70 9.08
CA ASN A 115 20.32 12.75 8.53
C ASN A 115 20.21 14.05 9.35
N ALA A 116 21.17 14.97 9.17
CA ALA A 116 21.22 16.25 9.89
C ALA A 116 19.89 17.03 9.86
N ASN A 117 19.17 16.96 8.74
CA ASN A 117 17.89 17.67 8.55
C ASN A 117 16.64 16.79 8.77
N LYS A 118 16.80 15.53 9.19
CA LYS A 118 15.74 14.52 9.41
C LYS A 118 14.73 14.31 8.26
N ARG A 119 15.00 14.85 7.07
CA ARG A 119 14.12 14.79 5.88
C ARG A 119 14.01 13.38 5.29
N ASN A 120 14.83 12.43 5.74
CA ASN A 120 14.75 11.03 5.32
C ASN A 120 13.81 10.18 6.20
N ALA A 121 13.22 10.75 7.26
CA ALA A 121 12.39 10.04 8.23
C ALA A 121 11.26 9.23 7.57
N PHE A 122 10.55 9.84 6.62
CA PHE A 122 9.39 9.18 5.99
C PHE A 122 9.81 7.96 5.15
N GLY A 123 10.88 8.09 4.37
CA GLY A 123 11.45 6.98 3.62
C GLY A 123 12.01 5.87 4.53
N LYS A 124 12.60 6.24 5.67
CA LYS A 124 13.09 5.30 6.69
C LYS A 124 11.94 4.53 7.35
N CYS A 125 10.88 5.22 7.75
CA CYS A 125 9.69 4.60 8.32
C CYS A 125 9.08 3.56 7.38
N VAL A 126 8.87 3.92 6.11
CA VAL A 126 8.31 2.98 5.13
C VAL A 126 9.25 1.80 4.94
N SER A 127 10.56 2.02 4.72
CA SER A 127 11.50 0.89 4.61
C SER A 127 11.54 -0.02 5.84
N ALA A 128 11.42 0.52 7.05
CA ALA A 128 11.40 -0.29 8.27
C ALA A 128 10.14 -1.18 8.37
N LYS A 129 8.97 -0.61 8.06
CA LYS A 129 7.68 -1.32 8.17
C LYS A 129 7.45 -2.39 7.10
N ARG A 130 8.15 -2.29 5.97
CA ARG A 130 8.14 -3.30 4.89
C ARG A 130 9.01 -4.52 5.17
N THR A 131 9.84 -4.45 6.22
CA THR A 131 10.78 -5.50 6.62
C THR A 131 10.41 -6.11 7.98
N THR A 132 9.26 -5.71 8.54
CA THR A 132 8.71 -6.23 9.80
C THR A 132 7.67 -7.29 9.49
#